data_AF-A0A7W1VYV8-F1
#
_entry.id   AF-A0A7W1VYV8-F1
#
_cell.length_a   1.000
_cell.length_b   1.000
_cell.length_c   1.000
_cell.angle_alpha   90.00
_cell.angle_beta   90.00
_cell.angle_gamma   90.00
#
_symmetry.space_group_name_H-M   'P 1'
#
loop_
_entity.id
_entity.type
_entity.pdbx_description
1 polymer ?
#
loop_
_entity_poly.entity_id
_entity_poly.type
_entity_poly.pdbx_seq_one_letter_code
_entity_poly.pdbx_strand_id
1 'polypeptide(L)'
;MIYINYSFRIKLVYPFAPHLLTQSFLILHTTLLAFTFDGTAYSTGVNDATLTSHGVVYAAGSVRALRVAGIAGNSSGSSSTYAALAKKVDGSATVANAPAVAGYSVKTALTDGINGLDLGTGITNLPTAAIMTFSIFNITPSKIADNEPDIIITQIAQPVAGNDFFSFIDASGSVVGTSISQDMTLLARFGTYDLDLFNLTPNTPWNTATVYSAAIPSTNREIRLVGFRLSDFGITSLNVGQIKALKITPSGNSDYAFIAYNANAINIPPNISQNDAATNTTIRNGGVANLAVIGSSSSGEALNYS
;
A
#
# COMPACT_ATOMS: atom_id res chain seq x y z
N MET A 1 17.40 8.34 -17.07
CA MET A 1 18.15 7.08 -16.94
C MET A 1 19.24 7.32 -15.92
N ILE A 2 19.12 6.79 -14.71
CA ILE A 2 20.09 6.97 -13.63
C ILE A 2 20.56 5.58 -13.21
N TYR A 3 21.85 5.33 -13.35
CA TYR A 3 22.60 4.20 -12.80
C TYR A 3 23.48 4.73 -11.66
N ILE A 4 23.39 4.18 -10.44
CA ILE A 4 24.40 4.35 -9.36
C ILE A 4 24.35 3.08 -8.48
N ASN A 5 25.24 2.10 -8.66
CA ASN A 5 26.55 1.83 -8.01
C ASN A 5 26.52 1.17 -6.61
N TYR A 6 27.21 0.03 -6.50
CA TYR A 6 27.35 -0.89 -5.35
C TYR A 6 28.13 -0.33 -4.13
N SER A 7 27.75 -0.71 -2.88
CA SER A 7 28.70 -1.17 -1.84
C SER A 7 28.11 -1.61 -0.48
N PHE A 8 28.44 -2.85 -0.12
CA PHE A 8 28.81 -3.49 1.17
C PHE A 8 27.92 -3.52 2.45
N ARG A 9 28.11 -4.67 3.14
CA ARG A 9 27.35 -5.33 4.22
C ARG A 9 27.52 -4.72 5.62
N ILE A 10 26.48 -4.82 6.46
CA ILE A 10 26.62 -5.08 7.91
C ILE A 10 25.56 -6.10 8.35
N LYS A 11 26.02 -7.14 9.06
CA LYS A 11 25.22 -8.16 9.75
C LYS A 11 25.12 -7.73 11.22
N LEU A 12 23.91 -7.47 11.72
CA LEU A 12 23.65 -7.30 13.15
C LEU A 12 22.60 -8.32 13.56
N VAL A 13 23.01 -9.23 14.44
CA VAL A 13 22.19 -10.29 15.02
C VAL A 13 21.60 -9.74 16.31
N TYR A 14 20.27 -9.60 16.35
CA TYR A 14 19.49 -9.49 17.60
C TYR A 14 18.35 -10.50 17.56
N PRO A 15 18.01 -11.12 18.71
CA PRO A 15 16.95 -12.11 18.76
C PRO A 15 15.61 -11.37 18.68
N PHE A 16 14.70 -11.83 17.81
CA PHE A 16 13.41 -11.20 17.47
C PHE A 16 13.53 -9.99 16.52
N ALA A 17 13.90 -10.24 15.25
CA ALA A 17 13.91 -9.22 14.21
C ALA A 17 12.85 -9.52 13.11
N PRO A 18 12.06 -8.52 12.69
CA PRO A 18 11.38 -8.59 11.39
C PRO A 18 12.42 -8.67 10.27
N HIS A 19 12.10 -9.43 9.23
CA HIS A 19 13.02 -9.77 8.13
C HIS A 19 13.38 -8.52 7.31
N LEU A 20 14.63 -8.10 7.42
CA LEU A 20 15.18 -6.93 6.74
C LEU A 20 15.36 -7.23 5.25
N LEU A 21 14.68 -6.45 4.40
CA LEU A 21 14.85 -6.47 2.96
C LEU A 21 16.28 -6.01 2.59
N THR A 22 17.08 -6.83 1.91
CA THR A 22 18.48 -6.51 1.54
C THR A 22 18.62 -6.09 0.07
N GLN A 23 18.51 -4.79 -0.17
CA GLN A 23 18.91 -4.01 -1.36
C GLN A 23 19.38 -4.75 -2.64
N SER A 24 18.47 -5.04 -3.57
CA SER A 24 18.68 -4.95 -5.04
C SER A 24 17.32 -4.78 -5.74
N PHE A 25 17.04 -3.59 -6.27
CA PHE A 25 15.73 -3.24 -6.83
C PHE A 25 15.90 -2.43 -8.11
N LEU A 26 14.94 -2.54 -9.02
CA LEU A 26 14.84 -1.71 -10.22
C LEU A 26 13.55 -0.89 -10.14
N ILE A 27 13.64 0.44 -10.30
CA ILE A 27 12.50 1.36 -10.31
C ILE A 27 12.38 1.93 -11.72
N LEU A 28 11.17 1.92 -12.30
CA LEU A 28 10.86 2.67 -13.51
C LEU A 28 9.92 3.82 -13.14
N HIS A 29 10.35 5.06 -13.43
CA HIS A 29 9.70 6.30 -13.00
C HIS A 29 9.62 6.45 -11.47
N THR A 30 8.71 5.74 -10.81
CA THR A 30 8.48 5.70 -9.35
C THR A 30 7.86 4.38 -8.88
N THR A 31 7.64 3.39 -9.78
CA THR A 31 6.94 2.15 -9.45
C THR A 31 7.88 1.05 -8.92
N LEU A 32 7.44 0.31 -7.91
CA LEU A 32 8.17 -0.84 -7.35
C LEU A 32 8.06 -2.07 -8.26
N LEU A 33 9.16 -2.48 -8.90
CA LEU A 33 9.17 -3.65 -9.82
C LEU A 33 9.64 -4.96 -9.15
N ALA A 34 10.56 -4.88 -8.20
CA ALA A 34 11.10 -6.03 -7.49
C ALA A 34 11.62 -5.59 -6.13
N PHE A 35 11.79 -6.53 -5.19
CA PHE A 35 12.41 -6.31 -3.89
C PHE A 35 13.15 -7.54 -3.39
N THR A 36 14.13 -7.37 -2.50
CA THR A 36 14.85 -8.51 -1.90
C THR A 36 14.37 -8.78 -0.49
N PHE A 37 13.84 -9.97 -0.23
CA PHE A 37 13.43 -10.45 1.10
C PHE A 37 14.19 -11.72 1.47
N ASP A 38 14.81 -11.74 2.65
CA ASP A 38 15.68 -12.83 3.11
C ASP A 38 16.71 -13.31 2.08
N GLY A 39 17.31 -12.35 1.38
CA GLY A 39 18.33 -12.60 0.36
C GLY A 39 17.80 -13.11 -0.98
N THR A 40 16.48 -13.27 -1.13
CA THR A 40 15.83 -13.64 -2.40
C THR A 40 15.19 -12.42 -3.02
N ALA A 41 15.51 -12.14 -4.29
CA ALA A 41 14.82 -11.12 -5.07
C ALA A 41 13.46 -11.66 -5.55
N TYR A 42 12.40 -10.91 -5.31
CA TYR A 42 11.03 -11.20 -5.75
C TYR A 42 10.58 -10.10 -6.71
N SER A 43 10.01 -10.46 -7.86
CA SER A 43 9.32 -9.49 -8.70
C SER A 43 7.95 -9.15 -8.12
N THR A 44 7.42 -7.96 -8.42
CA THR A 44 6.05 -7.58 -8.05
C THR A 44 5.01 -8.00 -9.09
N GLY A 45 5.44 -8.48 -10.27
CA GLY A 45 4.57 -8.76 -11.40
C GLY A 45 4.16 -7.51 -12.19
N VAL A 46 4.66 -6.31 -11.84
CA VAL A 46 4.34 -5.06 -12.54
C VAL A 46 4.96 -5.02 -13.94
N ASN A 47 6.24 -5.38 -14.05
CA ASN A 47 6.96 -5.37 -15.33
C ASN A 47 8.18 -6.31 -15.31
N ASP A 48 7.89 -7.59 -15.21
CA ASP A 48 8.89 -8.67 -15.16
C ASP A 48 9.74 -8.73 -16.43
N ALA A 49 9.17 -8.34 -17.58
CA ALA A 49 9.91 -8.21 -18.83
C ALA A 49 11.07 -7.21 -18.73
N THR A 50 10.87 -6.08 -18.04
CA THR A 50 11.94 -5.09 -17.80
C THR A 50 13.01 -5.63 -16.86
N LEU A 51 12.64 -6.41 -15.84
CA LEU A 51 13.61 -7.06 -14.95
C LEU A 51 14.47 -8.07 -15.73
N THR A 52 13.83 -8.91 -16.53
CA THR A 52 14.51 -9.90 -17.38
C THR A 52 15.42 -9.24 -18.41
N SER A 53 14.98 -8.17 -19.06
CA SER A 53 15.81 -7.45 -20.06
C SER A 53 17.05 -6.81 -19.45
N HIS A 54 17.02 -6.52 -18.14
CA HIS A 54 18.17 -5.99 -17.39
C HIS A 54 18.96 -7.08 -16.65
N GLY A 55 18.68 -8.37 -16.90
CA GLY A 55 19.42 -9.49 -16.32
C GLY A 55 19.20 -9.69 -14.82
N VAL A 56 18.11 -9.16 -14.26
CA VAL A 56 17.77 -9.38 -12.84
C VAL A 56 17.24 -10.81 -12.69
N VAL A 57 17.84 -11.58 -11.79
CA VAL A 57 17.34 -12.91 -11.39
C VAL A 57 16.39 -12.72 -10.21
N TYR A 58 15.18 -13.25 -10.32
CA TYR A 58 14.13 -13.10 -9.31
C TYR A 58 13.23 -14.34 -9.24
N ALA A 59 12.58 -14.53 -8.09
CA ALA A 59 11.39 -15.35 -7.96
C ALA A 59 10.17 -14.54 -8.42
N ALA A 60 9.38 -15.11 -9.33
CA ALA A 60 8.19 -14.43 -9.85
C ALA A 60 7.15 -14.26 -8.73
N GLY A 61 6.76 -13.02 -8.45
CA GLY A 61 5.74 -12.69 -7.47
C GLY A 61 4.51 -12.04 -8.10
N SER A 62 3.44 -11.92 -7.31
CA SER A 62 2.24 -11.15 -7.66
C SER A 62 1.92 -10.25 -6.49
N VAL A 63 2.32 -8.98 -6.56
CA VAL A 63 2.18 -8.04 -5.45
C VAL A 63 1.25 -6.91 -5.85
N ARG A 64 0.34 -6.55 -4.94
CA ARG A 64 -0.68 -5.52 -5.16
C ARG A 64 -0.87 -4.70 -3.89
N ALA A 65 -1.20 -3.42 -4.01
CA ALA A 65 -1.65 -2.64 -2.87
C ALA A 65 -3.00 -3.16 -2.36
N LEU A 66 -3.11 -3.28 -1.04
CA LEU A 66 -4.36 -3.51 -0.35
C LEU A 66 -5.25 -2.29 -0.55
N ARG A 67 -6.48 -2.55 -0.99
CA ARG A 67 -7.50 -1.50 -1.09
C ARG A 67 -7.92 -1.09 0.31
N VAL A 68 -7.74 0.19 0.62
CA VAL A 68 -8.19 0.78 1.88
C VAL A 68 -9.70 0.63 1.99
N ALA A 69 -10.17 -0.20 2.94
CA ALA A 69 -11.59 -0.37 3.21
C ALA A 69 -12.12 0.81 4.05
N GLY A 70 -11.29 1.34 4.95
CA GLY A 70 -11.58 2.56 5.68
C GLY A 70 -10.36 3.10 6.42
N ILE A 71 -10.33 4.42 6.59
CA ILE A 71 -9.44 5.16 7.49
C ILE A 71 -10.31 5.91 8.50
N ALA A 72 -10.06 5.69 9.79
CA ALA A 72 -10.87 6.28 10.87
C ALA A 72 -10.57 7.77 11.06
N GLY A 73 -11.62 8.56 11.34
CA GLY A 73 -11.50 9.98 11.67
C GLY A 73 -11.39 10.91 10.45
N ASN A 74 -10.95 12.13 10.71
CA ASN A 74 -10.92 13.21 9.74
C ASN A 74 -9.50 13.77 9.59
N SER A 75 -9.17 14.23 8.38
CA SER A 75 -8.03 15.10 8.14
C SER A 75 -8.12 16.32 9.04
N SER A 76 -7.02 16.74 9.65
CA SER A 76 -7.00 17.96 10.45
C SER A 76 -6.47 19.13 9.63
N GLY A 77 -7.04 20.33 9.84
CA GLY A 77 -6.53 21.55 9.22
C GLY A 77 -5.28 22.14 9.87
N SER A 78 -4.77 21.51 10.94
CA SER A 78 -3.63 21.98 11.73
C SER A 78 -2.52 20.95 11.91
N SER A 79 -2.63 19.76 11.32
CA SER A 79 -1.56 18.74 11.36
C SER A 79 -0.64 18.90 10.16
N SER A 80 0.63 18.55 10.36
CA SER A 80 1.62 18.37 9.30
C SER A 80 1.34 17.12 8.44
N THR A 81 0.07 16.75 8.23
CA THR A 81 -0.30 15.64 7.34
C THR A 81 -0.45 16.17 5.93
N TYR A 82 0.27 15.57 4.99
CA TYR A 82 0.29 16.01 3.60
C TYR A 82 0.03 14.85 2.65
N ALA A 83 -0.50 15.18 1.48
CA ALA A 83 -0.30 14.33 0.31
C ALA A 83 1.12 14.59 -0.22
N ALA A 84 1.91 13.53 -0.31
CA ALA A 84 3.25 13.53 -0.90
C ALA A 84 3.14 13.07 -2.35
N LEU A 85 3.54 13.92 -3.29
CA LEU A 85 3.52 13.61 -4.72
C LEU A 85 4.89 13.93 -5.32
N ALA A 86 5.49 12.98 -6.02
CA ALA A 86 6.76 13.17 -6.70
C ALA A 86 6.65 14.36 -7.67
N LYS A 87 7.72 15.15 -7.76
CA LYS A 87 7.80 16.48 -8.41
C LYS A 87 7.23 16.63 -9.83
N LYS A 88 6.85 15.56 -10.51
CA LYS A 88 6.30 15.62 -11.88
C LYS A 88 4.86 15.13 -11.97
N VAL A 89 4.33 14.57 -10.89
CA VAL A 89 2.94 14.08 -10.83
C VAL A 89 1.95 15.23 -10.98
N ASP A 90 2.29 16.42 -10.48
CA ASP A 90 1.50 17.65 -10.62
C ASP A 90 1.77 18.44 -11.92
N GLY A 91 2.58 17.87 -12.81
CA GLY A 91 2.97 18.47 -14.08
C GLY A 91 4.11 19.50 -14.00
N SER A 92 4.77 19.69 -12.84
CA SER A 92 5.77 20.76 -12.68
C SER A 92 6.92 20.42 -11.74
N ALA A 93 8.12 20.21 -12.30
CA ALA A 93 9.33 19.87 -11.53
C ALA A 93 9.88 20.99 -10.61
N THR A 94 9.29 22.18 -10.62
CA THR A 94 9.81 23.35 -9.90
C THR A 94 8.77 24.08 -9.06
N VAL A 95 7.48 23.82 -9.28
CA VAL A 95 6.37 24.51 -8.62
C VAL A 95 5.30 23.50 -8.28
N ALA A 96 4.94 23.42 -6.99
CA ALA A 96 3.81 22.62 -6.53
C ALA A 96 2.48 23.17 -7.12
N ASN A 97 1.86 22.42 -8.03
CA ASN A 97 0.68 22.81 -8.79
C ASN A 97 -0.61 22.17 -8.25
N ALA A 98 -1.12 22.71 -7.15
CA ALA A 98 -2.31 22.17 -6.49
C ALA A 98 -3.55 22.04 -7.41
N PRO A 99 -3.86 23.00 -8.32
CA PRO A 99 -4.97 22.85 -9.26
C PRO A 99 -4.87 21.60 -10.15
N ALA A 100 -3.67 21.17 -10.55
CA ALA A 100 -3.48 19.97 -11.37
C ALA A 100 -3.80 18.66 -10.62
N VAL A 101 -3.74 18.68 -9.29
CA VAL A 101 -3.92 17.52 -8.42
C VAL A 101 -5.07 17.69 -7.43
N ALA A 102 -5.97 18.66 -7.62
CA ALA A 102 -7.05 18.96 -6.68
C ALA A 102 -8.04 17.78 -6.47
N GLY A 103 -8.14 16.87 -7.44
CA GLY A 103 -8.93 15.63 -7.30
C GLY A 103 -8.20 14.49 -6.61
N TYR A 104 -6.91 14.65 -6.28
CA TYR A 104 -6.08 13.60 -5.72
C TYR A 104 -6.46 13.34 -4.27
N SER A 105 -7.00 12.16 -4.01
CA SER A 105 -7.50 11.76 -2.69
C SER A 105 -6.47 10.96 -1.90
N VAL A 106 -6.67 10.88 -0.59
CA VAL A 106 -5.90 9.99 0.30
C VAL A 106 -5.92 8.54 -0.20
N LYS A 107 -7.09 8.04 -0.64
CA LYS A 107 -7.23 6.68 -1.16
C LYS A 107 -6.51 6.50 -2.48
N THR A 108 -6.55 7.50 -3.36
CA THR A 108 -5.81 7.50 -4.64
C THR A 108 -4.31 7.39 -4.36
N ALA A 109 -3.78 8.23 -3.46
CA ALA A 109 -2.38 8.21 -3.08
C ALA A 109 -1.93 6.83 -2.57
N LEU A 110 -2.75 6.18 -1.73
CA LEU A 110 -2.42 4.89 -1.13
C LEU A 110 -2.50 3.67 -2.07
N THR A 111 -2.98 3.87 -3.30
CA THR A 111 -3.21 2.79 -4.28
C THR A 111 -2.84 3.17 -5.71
N ASP A 112 -1.95 4.15 -5.88
CA ASP A 112 -1.57 4.67 -7.20
C ASP A 112 -0.62 3.76 -7.97
N GLY A 113 -0.65 3.88 -9.30
CA GLY A 113 0.20 3.12 -10.22
C GLY A 113 -0.27 1.70 -10.54
N ILE A 114 0.51 1.00 -11.36
CA ILE A 114 0.22 -0.38 -11.75
C ILE A 114 0.28 -1.27 -10.51
N ASN A 115 -0.77 -2.06 -10.30
CA ASN A 115 -1.01 -2.85 -9.08
C ASN A 115 -1.05 -2.02 -7.78
N GLY A 116 -1.13 -0.68 -7.87
CA GLY A 116 -1.10 0.23 -6.72
C GLY A 116 0.28 0.41 -6.08
N LEU A 117 1.36 0.12 -6.81
CA LEU A 117 2.73 0.07 -6.27
C LEU A 117 3.59 1.29 -6.63
N ASP A 118 3.00 2.47 -6.80
CA ASP A 118 3.75 3.70 -7.00
C ASP A 118 4.36 4.22 -5.69
N LEU A 119 5.68 4.38 -5.63
CA LEU A 119 6.40 4.97 -4.49
C LEU A 119 6.45 6.50 -4.55
N GLY A 120 6.02 7.08 -5.66
CA GLY A 120 6.02 8.51 -5.92
C GLY A 120 4.81 9.23 -5.36
N THR A 121 3.79 8.52 -4.87
CA THR A 121 2.66 9.16 -4.20
C THR A 121 2.36 8.50 -2.87
N GLY A 122 1.79 9.26 -1.94
CA GLY A 122 1.39 8.74 -0.63
C GLY A 122 0.97 9.83 0.35
N ILE A 123 0.87 9.45 1.62
CA ILE A 123 0.37 10.30 2.70
C ILE A 123 1.37 10.32 3.84
N THR A 124 1.66 11.51 4.36
CA THR A 124 2.64 11.70 5.44
C THR A 124 1.96 11.97 6.77
N ASN A 125 2.62 11.62 7.87
CA ASN A 125 2.27 11.95 9.24
C ASN A 125 0.85 11.54 9.64
N LEU A 126 0.41 10.35 9.23
CA LEU A 126 -0.90 9.84 9.64
C LEU A 126 -0.97 9.79 11.18
N PRO A 127 -1.99 10.41 11.79
CA PRO A 127 -2.12 10.43 13.23
C PRO A 127 -2.48 9.03 13.77
N THR A 128 -2.21 8.76 15.04
CA THR A 128 -2.55 7.48 15.70
C THR A 128 -4.02 7.11 15.61
N ALA A 129 -4.90 8.12 15.54
CA ALA A 129 -6.34 7.95 15.37
C ALA A 129 -6.76 7.55 13.94
N ALA A 130 -5.89 7.71 12.93
CA ALA A 130 -6.15 7.33 11.53
C ALA A 130 -5.97 5.83 11.31
N ILE A 131 -6.68 5.01 12.10
CA ILE A 131 -6.64 3.55 12.01
C ILE A 131 -7.12 3.13 10.63
N MET A 132 -6.30 2.35 9.91
CA MET A 132 -6.62 1.82 8.60
C MET A 132 -7.03 0.36 8.71
N THR A 133 -8.06 -0.02 7.94
CA THR A 133 -8.51 -1.40 7.84
C THR A 133 -8.57 -1.84 6.38
N PHE A 134 -8.12 -3.06 6.10
CA PHE A 134 -8.06 -3.67 4.78
C PHE A 134 -8.74 -5.03 4.82
N SER A 135 -9.84 -5.21 4.09
CA SER A 135 -10.64 -6.44 4.12
C SER A 135 -9.91 -7.60 3.45
N ILE A 136 -9.98 -8.77 4.08
CA ILE A 136 -9.41 -10.03 3.61
C ILE A 136 -10.54 -11.05 3.51
N PHE A 137 -10.63 -11.71 2.35
CA PHE A 137 -11.64 -12.74 2.13
C PHE A 137 -11.16 -14.09 2.68
N ASN A 138 -10.00 -14.54 2.23
CA ASN A 138 -9.33 -15.73 2.75
C ASN A 138 -7.81 -15.65 2.48
N ILE A 139 -7.10 -16.65 2.99
CA ILE A 139 -5.65 -16.79 2.83
C ILE A 139 -5.37 -18.21 2.35
N THR A 140 -4.46 -18.33 1.38
CA THR A 140 -4.03 -19.60 0.82
C THR A 140 -3.27 -20.41 1.88
N PRO A 141 -3.74 -21.61 2.29
CA PRO A 141 -3.11 -22.34 3.41
C PRO A 141 -1.63 -22.68 3.21
N SER A 142 -1.20 -22.96 1.98
CA SER A 142 0.20 -23.26 1.67
C SER A 142 1.14 -22.07 1.82
N LYS A 143 0.60 -20.85 1.94
CA LYS A 143 1.35 -19.60 2.07
C LYS A 143 1.59 -19.16 3.51
N ILE A 144 0.93 -19.80 4.49
CA ILE A 144 1.03 -19.40 5.90
C ILE A 144 2.46 -19.55 6.45
N ALA A 145 3.19 -20.58 6.03
CA ALA A 145 4.50 -20.95 6.56
C ALA A 145 5.57 -21.04 5.47
N ASP A 146 5.37 -20.38 4.33
CA ASP A 146 6.41 -20.30 3.30
C ASP A 146 7.43 -19.19 3.62
N ASN A 147 8.38 -18.99 2.71
CA ASN A 147 9.45 -18.00 2.86
C ASN A 147 9.19 -16.72 2.05
N GLU A 148 8.01 -16.58 1.44
CA GLU A 148 7.65 -15.40 0.65
C GLU A 148 7.10 -14.32 1.60
N PRO A 149 7.40 -13.04 1.40
CA PRO A 149 6.72 -11.99 2.14
C PRO A 149 5.27 -11.87 1.68
N ASP A 150 4.36 -11.78 2.65
CA ASP A 150 2.92 -11.73 2.41
C ASP A 150 2.36 -10.32 2.51
N ILE A 151 2.98 -9.47 3.34
CA ILE A 151 2.63 -8.07 3.55
C ILE A 151 3.87 -7.22 3.33
N ILE A 152 3.73 -6.10 2.62
CA ILE A 152 4.80 -5.16 2.32
C ILE A 152 4.34 -3.76 2.72
N ILE A 153 5.11 -3.09 3.57
CA ILE A 153 4.78 -1.77 4.11
C ILE A 153 5.86 -0.78 3.68
N THR A 154 5.43 0.36 3.17
CA THR A 154 6.31 1.47 2.78
C THR A 154 6.50 2.45 3.93
N GLN A 155 7.56 3.23 3.85
CA GLN A 155 7.71 4.47 4.62
C GLN A 155 8.36 5.49 3.66
N ILE A 156 7.67 6.59 3.33
CA ILE A 156 8.06 7.46 2.21
C ILE A 156 8.38 8.91 2.57
N ALA A 157 8.35 9.29 3.85
CA ALA A 157 8.82 10.61 4.25
C ALA A 157 9.92 10.55 5.30
N GLN A 158 9.75 11.26 6.41
CA GLN A 158 10.80 11.40 7.43
C GLN A 158 10.26 10.79 8.73
N PRO A 159 10.47 9.48 8.95
CA PRO A 159 9.97 8.85 10.15
C PRO A 159 10.67 9.45 11.37
N VAL A 160 9.93 9.58 12.47
CA VAL A 160 10.47 9.82 13.81
C VAL A 160 10.26 8.58 14.65
N ALA A 161 11.03 8.44 15.73
CA ALA A 161 10.91 7.29 16.62
C ALA A 161 9.46 7.13 17.11
N GLY A 162 8.91 5.94 16.94
CA GLY A 162 7.50 5.65 17.15
C GLY A 162 7.09 4.39 16.39
N ASN A 163 6.13 3.66 16.96
CA ASN A 163 5.81 2.33 16.47
C ASN A 163 4.48 2.34 15.74
N ASP A 164 4.51 1.86 14.50
CA ASP A 164 3.32 1.43 13.80
C ASP A 164 2.95 0.02 14.28
N PHE A 165 1.66 -0.25 14.44
CA PHE A 165 1.17 -1.58 14.80
C PHE A 165 0.37 -2.19 13.66
N PHE A 166 0.70 -3.44 13.34
CA PHE A 166 0.06 -4.23 12.30
C PHE A 166 -0.55 -5.47 12.94
N SER A 167 -1.83 -5.74 12.68
CA SER A 167 -2.53 -6.90 13.25
C SER A 167 -3.53 -7.46 12.26
N PHE A 168 -3.61 -8.78 12.14
CA PHE A 168 -4.82 -9.39 11.60
C PHE A 168 -5.92 -9.38 12.66
N ILE A 169 -7.16 -9.12 12.23
CA ILE A 169 -8.33 -9.08 13.11
C ILE A 169 -9.46 -9.95 12.56
N ASP A 170 -10.30 -10.44 13.47
CA ASP A 170 -11.53 -11.16 13.15
C ASP A 170 -12.72 -10.21 12.90
N ALA A 171 -13.91 -10.78 12.72
CA ALA A 171 -15.15 -10.02 12.49
C ALA A 171 -15.56 -9.12 13.67
N SER A 172 -15.09 -9.43 14.88
CA SER A 172 -15.34 -8.64 16.10
C SER A 172 -14.31 -7.54 16.32
N GLY A 173 -13.24 -7.48 15.50
CA GLY A 173 -12.11 -6.58 15.67
C GLY A 173 -11.03 -7.08 16.63
N SER A 174 -11.16 -8.32 17.12
CA SER A 174 -10.19 -8.97 18.00
C SER A 174 -8.98 -9.44 17.19
N VAL A 175 -7.78 -9.32 17.76
CA VAL A 175 -6.54 -9.73 17.08
C VAL A 175 -6.51 -11.25 16.90
N VAL A 176 -6.21 -11.69 15.69
CA VAL A 176 -5.95 -13.10 15.34
C VAL A 176 -4.43 -13.27 15.24
N GLY A 177 -3.87 -14.14 16.08
CA GLY A 177 -2.41 -14.28 16.20
C GLY A 177 -1.80 -13.19 17.11
N THR A 178 -0.79 -12.48 16.61
CA THR A 178 -0.06 -11.44 17.33
C THR A 178 0.08 -10.17 16.50
N SER A 179 0.20 -9.02 17.18
CA SER A 179 0.52 -7.76 16.53
C SER A 179 2.02 -7.62 16.30
N ILE A 180 2.40 -7.12 15.14
CA ILE A 180 3.76 -6.68 14.86
C ILE A 180 3.86 -5.18 15.19
N SER A 181 4.97 -4.80 15.79
CA SER A 181 5.31 -3.42 16.13
C SER A 181 6.58 -3.02 15.38
N GLN A 182 6.51 -1.99 14.55
CA GLN A 182 7.66 -1.55 13.75
C GLN A 182 7.95 -0.06 13.96
N ASP A 183 9.17 0.25 14.38
CA ASP A 183 9.73 1.60 14.28
C ASP A 183 10.39 1.75 12.91
N MET A 184 9.85 2.64 12.08
CA MET A 184 10.31 2.83 10.71
C MET A 184 11.71 3.47 10.62
N THR A 185 12.19 4.11 11.69
CA THR A 185 13.55 4.69 11.76
C THR A 185 14.64 3.62 11.79
N LEU A 186 14.31 2.40 12.22
CA LEU A 186 15.23 1.26 12.32
C LEU A 186 15.45 0.54 10.98
N LEU A 187 14.61 0.81 9.97
CA LEU A 187 14.73 0.22 8.64
C LEU A 187 15.85 0.88 7.85
N ALA A 188 16.57 0.14 7.01
CA ALA A 188 17.55 0.78 6.12
C ALA A 188 16.87 1.73 5.12
N ARG A 189 17.56 2.83 4.79
CA ARG A 189 17.14 3.71 3.69
C ARG A 189 17.27 2.95 2.38
N PHE A 190 16.16 2.84 1.65
CA PHE A 190 16.09 2.19 0.35
C PHE A 190 16.46 3.14 -0.79
N GLY A 191 16.04 4.39 -0.70
CA GLY A 191 16.33 5.42 -1.69
C GLY A 191 15.86 6.79 -1.24
N THR A 192 15.98 7.76 -2.13
CA THR A 192 15.39 9.09 -1.97
C THR A 192 14.68 9.52 -3.23
N TYR A 193 13.74 10.44 -3.09
CA TYR A 193 13.01 11.05 -4.19
C TYR A 193 12.68 12.50 -3.85
N ASP A 194 12.50 13.30 -4.90
CA ASP A 194 12.02 14.67 -4.76
C ASP A 194 10.51 14.72 -4.96
N LEU A 195 9.83 15.44 -4.08
CA LEU A 195 8.38 15.58 -4.07
C LEU A 195 7.96 16.99 -3.70
N ASP A 196 6.67 17.22 -3.93
CA ASP A 196 5.90 18.33 -3.41
C ASP A 196 4.91 17.80 -2.36
N LEU A 197 4.76 18.56 -1.27
CA LEU A 197 3.79 18.28 -0.22
C LEU A 197 2.60 19.21 -0.38
N PHE A 198 1.41 18.63 -0.33
CA PHE A 198 0.14 19.32 -0.49
C PHE A 198 -0.72 19.18 0.75
N ASN A 199 -1.41 20.25 1.12
CA ASN A 199 -2.38 20.22 2.21
C ASN A 199 -3.64 19.46 1.76
N LEU A 200 -4.19 18.68 2.69
CA LEU A 200 -5.46 17.96 2.50
C LEU A 200 -6.64 18.78 3.02
N THR A 201 -7.79 18.68 2.36
CA THR A 201 -9.02 19.39 2.73
C THR A 201 -9.29 19.21 4.23
N PRO A 202 -9.36 20.28 5.03
CA PRO A 202 -9.41 20.17 6.48
C PRO A 202 -10.76 19.61 6.97
N ASN A 203 -10.76 18.97 8.14
CA ASN A 203 -11.94 18.45 8.83
C ASN A 203 -12.81 17.50 7.98
N THR A 204 -12.21 16.85 6.99
CA THR A 204 -12.91 15.98 6.04
C THR A 204 -12.61 14.52 6.39
N PRO A 205 -13.56 13.57 6.30
CA PRO A 205 -13.23 12.15 6.48
C PRO A 205 -12.04 11.75 5.63
N TRP A 206 -11.06 11.04 6.20
CA TRP A 206 -9.82 10.67 5.50
C TRP A 206 -10.09 9.99 4.16
N ASN A 207 -11.13 9.16 4.09
CA ASN A 207 -11.53 8.42 2.90
C ASN A 207 -11.92 9.30 1.70
N THR A 208 -12.23 10.58 1.95
CA THR A 208 -12.70 11.54 0.94
C THR A 208 -11.87 12.82 0.90
N ALA A 209 -10.87 12.96 1.80
CA ALA A 209 -10.03 14.14 1.83
C ALA A 209 -9.16 14.20 0.55
N THR A 210 -9.07 15.39 -0.02
CA THR A 210 -8.37 15.67 -1.29
C THR A 210 -7.37 16.79 -1.12
N VAL A 211 -6.46 16.94 -2.08
CA VAL A 211 -5.53 18.09 -2.13
C VAL A 211 -6.32 19.40 -2.34
N TYR A 212 -6.00 20.43 -1.58
CA TYR A 212 -6.60 21.77 -1.79
C TYR A 212 -5.59 22.91 -1.98
N SER A 213 -4.35 22.76 -1.52
CA SER A 213 -3.30 23.78 -1.69
C SER A 213 -1.91 23.17 -1.60
N ALA A 214 -0.93 23.87 -2.16
CA ALA A 214 0.48 23.55 -1.98
C ALA A 214 0.92 23.89 -0.54
N ALA A 215 1.77 23.05 0.04
CA ALA A 215 2.33 23.28 1.38
C ALA A 215 3.84 23.51 1.30
N ILE A 216 4.58 22.50 0.85
CA ILE A 216 6.05 22.53 0.78
C ILE A 216 6.48 22.04 -0.59
N PRO A 217 6.90 22.95 -1.49
CA PRO A 217 7.40 22.53 -2.77
C PRO A 217 8.83 21.97 -2.66
N SER A 218 9.19 21.10 -3.59
CA SER A 218 10.56 20.72 -3.90
C SER A 218 11.38 20.25 -2.70
N THR A 219 10.92 19.21 -2.01
CA THR A 219 11.61 18.63 -0.87
C THR A 219 12.05 17.20 -1.15
N ASN A 220 13.19 16.80 -0.58
CA ASN A 220 13.72 15.44 -0.71
C ASN A 220 13.28 14.58 0.47
N ARG A 221 12.84 13.35 0.21
CA ARG A 221 12.47 12.38 1.24
C ARG A 221 13.05 11.01 0.98
N GLU A 222 13.11 10.24 2.05
CA GLU A 222 13.61 8.88 2.06
C GLU A 222 12.48 7.90 1.80
N ILE A 223 12.82 6.81 1.14
CA ILE A 223 11.95 5.64 1.03
C ILE A 223 12.57 4.52 1.85
N ARG A 224 11.73 3.80 2.58
CA ARG A 224 12.04 2.57 3.30
C ARG A 224 10.91 1.57 3.04
N LEU A 225 11.22 0.30 3.23
CA LEU A 225 10.30 -0.81 2.97
C LEU A 225 10.55 -1.90 4.02
N VAL A 226 9.49 -2.56 4.47
CA VAL A 226 9.57 -3.76 5.30
C VAL A 226 8.58 -4.80 4.79
N GLY A 227 9.00 -6.06 4.81
CA GLY A 227 8.14 -7.20 4.48
C GLY A 227 7.85 -8.03 5.73
N PHE A 228 6.69 -8.67 5.76
CA PHE A 228 6.29 -9.61 6.81
C PHE A 228 5.67 -10.85 6.19
N ARG A 229 5.93 -12.00 6.78
CA ARG A 229 5.23 -13.27 6.48
C ARG A 229 4.01 -13.39 7.38
N LEU A 230 3.02 -14.17 6.95
CA LEU A 230 1.85 -14.51 7.76
C LEU A 230 2.25 -15.18 9.09
N SER A 231 3.27 -16.05 9.04
CA SER A 231 3.82 -16.69 10.23
C SER A 231 4.44 -15.72 11.24
N ASP A 232 4.92 -14.54 10.81
CA ASP A 232 5.47 -13.51 11.72
C ASP A 232 4.36 -12.88 12.59
N PHE A 233 3.10 -12.93 12.13
CA PHE A 233 1.92 -12.54 12.92
C PHE A 233 1.37 -13.69 13.77
N GLY A 234 2.06 -14.84 13.86
CA GLY A 234 1.55 -16.02 14.56
C GLY A 234 0.31 -16.62 13.89
N ILE A 235 0.12 -16.40 12.59
CA ILE A 235 -0.95 -17.06 11.83
C ILE A 235 -0.56 -18.52 11.60
N THR A 236 -1.52 -19.39 11.81
CA THR A 236 -1.41 -20.84 11.69
C THR A 236 -2.62 -21.41 10.96
N SER A 237 -2.57 -22.67 10.56
CA SER A 237 -3.73 -23.36 9.97
C SER A 237 -4.95 -23.39 10.90
N LEU A 238 -4.76 -23.24 12.21
CA LEU A 238 -5.84 -23.28 13.21
C LEU A 238 -6.60 -21.94 13.32
N ASN A 239 -5.95 -20.81 13.07
CA ASN A 239 -6.55 -19.49 13.28
C ASN A 239 -6.78 -18.69 11.98
N VAL A 240 -6.18 -19.10 10.85
CA VAL A 240 -6.26 -18.38 9.57
C VAL A 240 -7.70 -18.12 9.10
N GLY A 241 -8.64 -19.05 9.35
CA GLY A 241 -10.05 -18.91 8.97
C GLY A 241 -10.80 -17.80 9.73
N GLN A 242 -10.25 -17.33 10.85
CA GLN A 242 -10.83 -16.26 11.67
C GLN A 242 -10.55 -14.88 11.10
N ILE A 243 -9.50 -14.73 10.29
CA ILE A 243 -9.06 -13.44 9.75
C ILE A 243 -10.14 -12.84 8.84
N LYS A 244 -10.41 -11.55 9.05
CA LYS A 244 -11.32 -10.74 8.22
C LYS A 244 -10.69 -9.45 7.72
N ALA A 245 -9.67 -8.94 8.40
CA ALA A 245 -8.95 -7.78 7.93
C ALA A 245 -7.51 -7.70 8.46
N LEU A 246 -6.69 -6.95 7.75
CA LEU A 246 -5.48 -6.33 8.30
C LEU A 246 -5.87 -4.97 8.89
N LYS A 247 -5.45 -4.71 10.12
CA LYS A 247 -5.58 -3.43 10.82
C LYS A 247 -4.19 -2.82 11.00
N ILE A 248 -4.09 -1.53 10.71
CA ILE A 248 -2.88 -0.73 10.93
C ILE A 248 -3.21 0.44 11.83
N THR A 249 -2.47 0.56 12.93
CA THR A 249 -2.49 1.73 13.81
C THR A 249 -1.21 2.52 13.58
N PRO A 250 -1.30 3.72 12.95
CA PRO A 250 -0.16 4.59 12.76
C PRO A 250 0.49 5.01 14.08
N SER A 251 1.79 5.27 14.07
CA SER A 251 2.56 5.84 15.18
C SER A 251 2.21 7.30 15.48
N GLY A 252 1.53 7.99 14.55
CA GLY A 252 1.31 9.43 14.59
C GLY A 252 2.21 10.22 13.64
N ASN A 253 3.23 9.57 13.07
CA ASN A 253 4.14 10.12 12.08
C ASN A 253 4.38 9.12 10.93
N SER A 254 3.39 8.27 10.65
CA SER A 254 3.52 7.21 9.65
C SER A 254 3.34 7.77 8.25
N ASP A 255 4.23 7.41 7.33
CA ASP A 255 4.23 7.94 5.97
C ASP A 255 4.11 6.82 4.93
N TYR A 256 2.91 6.51 4.44
CA TYR A 256 2.71 5.38 3.53
C TYR A 256 2.52 5.84 2.08
N ALA A 257 3.24 5.22 1.14
CA ALA A 257 2.86 5.20 -0.28
C ALA A 257 1.78 4.17 -0.54
N PHE A 258 1.98 2.97 -0.01
CA PHE A 258 1.00 1.89 -0.07
C PHE A 258 1.26 0.88 1.04
N ILE A 259 0.25 0.05 1.26
CA ILE A 259 0.30 -1.19 2.04
C ILE A 259 0.00 -2.29 1.04
N ALA A 260 0.94 -3.19 0.78
CA ALA A 260 0.81 -4.20 -0.26
C ALA A 260 0.77 -5.63 0.30
N TYR A 261 0.28 -6.54 -0.52
CA TYR A 261 0.15 -7.96 -0.20
C TYR A 261 0.60 -8.84 -1.37
N ASN A 262 1.04 -10.07 -1.04
CA ASN A 262 1.25 -11.13 -2.01
C ASN A 262 -0.11 -11.73 -2.42
N ALA A 263 -0.53 -11.49 -3.66
CA ALA A 263 -1.80 -11.95 -4.19
C ALA A 263 -1.88 -13.47 -4.40
N ASN A 264 -0.75 -14.18 -4.31
CA ASN A 264 -0.76 -15.65 -4.23
C ASN A 264 -1.13 -16.15 -2.82
N ALA A 265 -0.95 -15.31 -1.80
CA ALA A 265 -1.18 -15.64 -0.40
C ALA A 265 -2.52 -15.14 0.13
N ILE A 266 -2.89 -13.91 -0.18
CA ILE A 266 -4.07 -13.26 0.39
C ILE A 266 -5.06 -12.97 -0.73
N ASN A 267 -6.29 -13.49 -0.60
CA ASN A 267 -7.39 -13.10 -1.47
C ASN A 267 -8.20 -12.02 -0.77
N ILE A 268 -8.43 -10.92 -1.47
CA ILE A 268 -9.27 -9.82 -0.98
C ILE A 268 -10.64 -9.86 -1.67
N PRO A 269 -11.72 -9.37 -1.03
CA PRO A 269 -13.04 -9.35 -1.66
C PRO A 269 -13.03 -8.66 -3.03
N PRO A 270 -13.83 -9.13 -4.00
CA PRO A 270 -13.94 -8.48 -5.30
C PRO A 270 -14.54 -7.07 -5.14
N ASN A 271 -14.21 -6.18 -6.08
CA ASN A 271 -14.94 -4.93 -6.18
C ASN A 271 -16.24 -5.22 -6.94
N ILE A 272 -17.36 -4.98 -6.27
CA ILE A 272 -18.67 -4.96 -6.91
C ILE A 272 -19.06 -3.50 -7.09
N SER A 273 -19.09 -3.03 -8.33
CA SER A 273 -19.75 -1.77 -8.65
C SER A 273 -21.12 -2.08 -9.24
N GLN A 274 -22.14 -1.51 -8.62
CA GLN A 274 -23.47 -1.48 -9.21
C GLN A 274 -23.53 -0.29 -10.18
N ASN A 275 -24.07 -0.53 -11.37
CA ASN A 275 -24.40 0.59 -12.25
C ASN A 275 -25.67 1.26 -11.72
N ASP A 276 -25.51 2.40 -11.05
CA ASP A 276 -26.62 3.18 -10.48
C ASP A 276 -27.29 4.09 -11.52
N ALA A 277 -26.97 3.93 -12.81
CA ALA A 277 -27.68 4.62 -13.88
C ALA A 277 -29.15 4.15 -13.92
N ALA A 278 -30.00 4.82 -13.15
CA ALA A 278 -31.43 4.82 -13.36
C ALA A 278 -31.68 5.41 -14.76
N THR A 279 -31.82 4.56 -15.77
CA THR A 279 -32.46 5.01 -16.99
C THR A 279 -33.92 5.29 -16.62
N ASN A 280 -34.35 6.55 -16.76
CA ASN A 280 -35.74 6.97 -16.58
C ASN A 280 -36.65 6.38 -17.67
N THR A 281 -36.60 5.06 -17.87
CA THR A 281 -37.53 4.35 -18.73
C THR A 281 -38.69 3.88 -17.87
N THR A 282 -39.89 4.39 -18.18
CA THR A 282 -41.12 3.88 -17.58
C THR A 282 -41.26 2.41 -17.98
N ILE A 283 -41.03 1.50 -17.04
CA ILE A 283 -41.28 0.08 -17.25
C ILE A 283 -42.79 -0.10 -17.32
N ARG A 284 -43.31 -0.32 -18.54
CA ARG A 284 -44.73 -0.60 -18.74
C ARG A 284 -45.08 -1.95 -18.10
N ASN A 285 -46.35 -2.16 -17.79
CA ASN A 285 -46.83 -3.46 -17.32
C ASN A 285 -46.44 -4.56 -18.33
N GLY A 286 -45.66 -5.56 -17.89
CA GLY A 286 -45.08 -6.62 -18.74
C GLY A 286 -43.67 -6.32 -19.31
N GLY A 287 -43.06 -5.18 -18.99
CA GLY A 287 -41.67 -4.87 -19.36
C GLY A 287 -40.65 -5.60 -18.47
N VAL A 288 -39.48 -5.93 -19.04
CA VAL A 288 -38.36 -6.55 -18.33
C VAL A 288 -37.35 -5.47 -17.93
N ALA A 289 -37.01 -5.41 -16.64
CA ALA A 289 -35.86 -4.66 -16.14
C ALA A 289 -34.63 -5.56 -16.11
N ASN A 290 -33.49 -5.10 -16.61
CA ASN A 290 -32.22 -5.82 -16.49
C ASN A 290 -31.32 -5.10 -15.49
N LEU A 291 -30.79 -5.83 -14.50
CA LEU A 291 -29.73 -5.37 -13.61
C LEU A 291 -28.41 -5.98 -14.09
N ALA A 292 -27.42 -5.15 -14.39
CA ALA A 292 -26.06 -5.60 -14.64
C ALA A 292 -25.22 -5.38 -13.37
N VAL A 293 -24.65 -6.47 -12.84
CA VAL A 293 -23.64 -6.42 -11.78
C VAL A 293 -22.29 -6.66 -12.45
N ILE A 294 -21.42 -5.65 -12.42
CA ILE A 294 -20.05 -5.81 -12.92
C ILE A 294 -19.18 -6.15 -11.71
N GLY A 295 -18.81 -7.42 -11.60
CA GLY A 295 -17.71 -7.82 -10.75
C GLY A 295 -16.40 -7.48 -11.46
N SER A 296 -15.45 -6.90 -10.72
CA SER A 296 -14.05 -6.90 -11.13
C SER A 296 -13.23 -7.68 -10.11
N SER A 297 -12.38 -8.59 -10.57
CA SER A 297 -11.48 -9.31 -9.68
C SER A 297 -10.54 -8.30 -9.03
N SER A 298 -10.33 -8.49 -7.74
CA SER A 298 -9.35 -7.73 -6.99
C SER A 298 -7.91 -8.16 -7.30
N SER A 299 -7.73 -9.39 -7.79
CA SER A 299 -6.45 -10.02 -8.11
C SER A 299 -6.06 -9.96 -9.60
N GLY A 300 -6.91 -9.44 -10.49
CA GLY A 300 -6.68 -9.44 -11.94
C GLY A 300 -6.99 -10.77 -12.65
N GLU A 301 -7.37 -11.81 -11.91
CA GLU A 301 -7.79 -13.11 -12.45
C GLU A 301 -9.25 -13.09 -12.95
N ALA A 302 -9.66 -14.09 -13.72
CA ALA A 302 -11.07 -14.24 -14.11
C ALA A 302 -11.97 -14.46 -12.88
N LEU A 303 -13.14 -13.81 -12.85
CA LEU A 303 -14.15 -14.08 -11.82
C LEU A 303 -14.82 -15.42 -12.11
N ASN A 304 -14.54 -16.41 -11.27
CA ASN A 304 -15.25 -17.69 -11.30
C ASN A 304 -16.48 -17.62 -10.40
N TYR A 305 -17.66 -17.74 -11.02
CA TYR A 305 -18.93 -17.92 -10.33
C TYR A 305 -19.28 -19.41 -10.39
N SER A 306 -19.47 -20.03 -9.23
CA SER A 306 -20.11 -21.35 -9.08
C SER A 306 -21.51 -21.17 -8.51
#